data_AF-A0A4Q6BJF2-F1
#
_entry.id   AF-A0A4Q6BJF2-F1
#
_cell.length_a   1.000
_cell.length_b   1.000
_cell.length_c   1.000
_cell.angle_alpha   90.00
_cell.angle_beta   90.00
_cell.angle_gamma   90.00
#
_symmetry.space_group_name_H-M   'P 1'
#
loop_
_entity.id
_entity.type
_entity.pdbx_description
1 polymer ?
#
loop_
_entity_poly.entity_id
_entity_poly.type
_entity_poly.pdbx_seq_one_letter_code
_entity_poly.pdbx_strand_id
1 'polypeptide(L)'
;RNLLSKWFQAPHSRRNLDSLLSAPPLPETILRKRLEWLSDLTQWIRAQGAIKTELDFQSGQPQALRAKYMLLILERNPAWKKNVAETLRSIVKDTSALDLFVNTGVPNQQGFGAELLDRLHYKVLPQAPDYKNLASFFRETFRHEEDFMWIEQMDKKVFEDLLSLFGYDDNDPDDKWNNLIRDAKDAILLLSSVVRGAGLSTPIRTRLVGRHFRELPFFEVPAMAQKMVDAEDSDQRMVLAGQLEKLVDRCQLAISEVYDHLNEYGVSVGIVFLLDRMEGQLRRIRRLTELVLSHERNPEAVSHFVANLMRENVRSFRVSSLFADNMSLIAKKIVERSAETGEHYITRNRDEFHSNFKKALGGGFLTAFTMLTKFILY
;
A
#
# COMPACT_ATOMS: atom_id res chain seq x y z
N ARG A 1 7.58 -28.18 -9.04
CA ARG A 1 7.10 -28.13 -10.46
C ARG A 1 5.71 -27.50 -10.43
N ASN A 2 5.59 -26.20 -10.74
CA ASN A 2 4.48 -25.33 -10.31
C ASN A 2 3.19 -25.49 -11.13
N LEU A 3 2.10 -25.90 -10.46
CA LEU A 3 0.72 -25.91 -10.98
C LEU A 3 0.24 -24.51 -11.41
N LEU A 4 0.79 -23.45 -10.83
CA LEU A 4 0.48 -22.05 -11.15
C LEU A 4 0.97 -21.62 -12.56
N SER A 5 1.94 -22.31 -13.15
CA SER A 5 2.52 -21.91 -14.44
C SER A 5 1.72 -22.38 -15.66
N LYS A 6 0.92 -23.45 -15.52
CA LYS A 6 0.05 -23.95 -16.60
C LYS A 6 -1.23 -23.13 -16.80
N TRP A 7 -1.59 -22.30 -15.82
CA TRP A 7 -2.84 -21.52 -15.83
C TRP A 7 -2.77 -20.23 -16.66
N PHE A 8 -1.56 -19.70 -16.93
CA PHE A 8 -1.38 -18.44 -17.68
C PHE A 8 -1.37 -18.61 -19.21
N GLN A 9 -1.71 -19.78 -19.74
CA GLN A 9 -1.77 -20.05 -21.18
C GLN A 9 -3.12 -20.62 -21.58
N ALA A 10 -4.17 -19.80 -21.49
CA ALA A 10 -5.43 -20.06 -22.20
C ALA A 10 -5.72 -18.87 -23.14
N PRO A 11 -6.08 -19.09 -24.41
CA PRO A 11 -6.45 -18.01 -25.31
C PRO A 11 -7.76 -17.38 -24.82
N HIS A 12 -7.67 -16.20 -24.20
CA HIS A 12 -8.81 -15.47 -23.63
C HIS A 12 -9.77 -15.02 -24.74
N SER A 13 -10.77 -15.87 -25.04
CA SER A 13 -11.79 -15.66 -26.06
C SER A 13 -13.14 -15.23 -25.46
N ARG A 14 -14.05 -14.71 -26.29
CA ARG A 14 -15.43 -14.36 -25.90
C ARG A 14 -16.17 -15.51 -25.22
N ARG A 15 -15.98 -16.76 -25.69
CA ARG A 15 -16.60 -17.96 -25.12
C ARG A 15 -16.21 -18.21 -23.66
N ASN A 16 -15.03 -17.74 -23.24
CA ASN A 16 -14.56 -17.84 -21.86
C ASN A 16 -15.28 -16.82 -20.96
N LEU A 17 -15.56 -15.62 -21.46
CA LEU A 17 -16.32 -14.62 -20.69
C LEU A 17 -17.76 -15.09 -20.45
N ASP A 18 -18.45 -15.56 -21.49
CA ASP A 18 -19.84 -16.01 -21.35
C ASP A 18 -19.95 -17.11 -20.27
N SER A 19 -19.00 -18.06 -20.22
CA SER A 19 -18.96 -19.08 -19.16
C SER A 19 -18.71 -18.50 -17.77
N LEU A 20 -17.86 -17.48 -17.63
CA LEU A 20 -17.60 -16.83 -16.35
C LEU A 20 -18.82 -16.05 -15.84
N LEU A 21 -19.60 -15.45 -16.73
CA LEU A 21 -20.77 -14.64 -16.37
C LEU A 21 -22.06 -15.46 -16.22
N SER A 22 -22.22 -16.55 -16.99
CA SER A 22 -23.46 -17.35 -16.98
C SER A 22 -23.60 -18.23 -15.75
N ALA A 23 -22.47 -18.61 -15.14
CA ALA A 23 -22.42 -19.53 -14.01
C ALA A 23 -21.38 -19.09 -12.97
N PRO A 24 -21.51 -17.90 -12.37
CA PRO A 24 -20.64 -17.50 -11.29
C PRO A 24 -20.86 -18.42 -10.07
N PRO A 25 -19.84 -18.64 -9.25
CA PRO A 25 -19.95 -19.48 -8.07
C PRO A 25 -20.96 -18.89 -7.08
N LEU A 26 -21.88 -19.72 -6.59
CA LEU A 26 -22.93 -19.31 -5.64
C LEU A 26 -22.32 -18.76 -4.33
N PRO A 27 -22.99 -17.83 -3.63
CA PRO A 27 -22.52 -17.28 -2.36
C PRO A 27 -22.11 -18.33 -1.31
N GLU A 28 -22.83 -19.46 -1.27
CA GLU A 28 -22.58 -20.59 -0.35
C GLU A 28 -21.31 -21.39 -0.68
N THR A 29 -20.70 -21.17 -1.84
CA THR A 29 -19.46 -21.87 -2.20
C THR A 29 -18.28 -21.38 -1.36
N ILE A 30 -17.30 -22.25 -1.15
CA ILE A 30 -16.07 -21.91 -0.42
C ILE A 30 -15.43 -20.63 -0.99
N LEU A 31 -15.03 -19.70 -0.12
CA LEU A 31 -14.51 -18.38 -0.49
C LEU A 31 -13.41 -18.44 -1.56
N ARG A 32 -12.50 -19.41 -1.44
CA ARG A 32 -11.43 -19.64 -2.40
C ARG A 32 -11.94 -19.75 -3.85
N LYS A 33 -13.02 -20.50 -4.11
CA LYS A 33 -13.56 -20.66 -5.48
C LYS A 33 -14.16 -19.36 -6.02
N ARG A 34 -14.77 -18.56 -5.15
CA ARG A 34 -15.29 -17.24 -5.49
C ARG A 34 -14.16 -16.26 -5.82
N LEU A 35 -13.07 -16.30 -5.06
CA LEU A 35 -11.87 -15.50 -5.33
C LEU A 35 -11.12 -15.97 -6.60
N GLU A 36 -11.05 -17.27 -6.86
CA GLU A 36 -10.50 -17.83 -8.11
C GLU A 36 -11.31 -17.33 -9.32
N TRP A 37 -12.64 -17.38 -9.24
CA TRP A 37 -13.52 -16.82 -10.28
C TRP A 37 -13.32 -15.31 -10.48
N LEU A 38 -13.17 -14.54 -9.40
CA LEU A 38 -12.91 -13.10 -9.50
C LEU A 38 -11.53 -12.83 -10.13
N SER A 39 -10.53 -13.65 -9.81
CA SER A 39 -9.20 -13.61 -10.43
C SER A 39 -9.29 -13.89 -11.94
N ASP A 40 -10.04 -14.91 -12.35
CA ASP A 40 -10.29 -15.22 -13.76
C ASP A 40 -10.97 -14.08 -14.51
N LEU A 41 -11.98 -13.46 -13.89
CA LEU A 41 -12.69 -12.34 -14.46
C LEU A 41 -11.78 -11.11 -14.64
N THR A 42 -10.98 -10.78 -13.61
CA THR A 42 -10.01 -9.68 -13.68
C THR A 42 -8.89 -9.95 -14.68
N GLN A 43 -8.41 -11.19 -14.78
CA GLN A 43 -7.42 -11.59 -15.77
C GLN A 43 -7.97 -11.49 -17.20
N TRP A 44 -9.24 -11.88 -17.42
CA TRP A 44 -9.90 -11.71 -18.71
C TRP A 44 -9.95 -10.23 -19.10
N ILE A 45 -10.36 -9.33 -18.19
CA ILE A 45 -10.38 -7.88 -18.43
C ILE A 45 -8.98 -7.34 -18.78
N ARG A 46 -7.94 -7.84 -18.13
CA ARG A 46 -6.56 -7.38 -18.28
C ARG A 46 -5.81 -7.97 -19.48
N ALA A 47 -6.34 -9.01 -20.12
CA ALA A 47 -5.66 -9.68 -21.22
C ALA A 47 -5.23 -8.68 -22.32
N GLN A 48 -4.03 -8.82 -22.88
CA GLN A 48 -3.53 -7.85 -23.88
C GLN A 48 -3.91 -8.19 -25.33
N GLY A 49 -4.61 -9.30 -25.58
CA GLY A 49 -5.01 -9.73 -26.93
C GLY A 49 -6.11 -8.86 -27.54
N ALA A 50 -6.18 -8.76 -28.88
CA ALA A 50 -7.30 -8.11 -29.55
C ALA A 50 -8.61 -8.90 -29.34
N ILE A 51 -9.70 -8.23 -28.96
CA ILE A 51 -11.03 -8.82 -29.07
C ILE A 51 -11.41 -8.79 -30.56
N LYS A 52 -11.55 -9.95 -31.20
CA LYS A 52 -12.14 -10.02 -32.55
C LYS A 52 -13.65 -9.77 -32.44
N THR A 53 -14.04 -8.50 -32.43
CA THR A 53 -15.44 -8.06 -32.47
C THR A 53 -15.57 -6.98 -33.54
N GLU A 54 -16.70 -6.94 -34.25
CA GLU A 54 -17.08 -5.93 -35.26
C GLU A 54 -17.28 -4.51 -34.68
N LEU A 55 -16.84 -4.28 -33.45
CA LEU A 55 -16.99 -3.04 -32.73
C LEU A 55 -15.72 -2.20 -32.93
N ASP A 56 -15.81 -1.27 -33.87
CA ASP A 56 -14.78 -0.30 -34.21
C ASP A 56 -14.67 0.73 -33.07
N PHE A 57 -13.73 0.53 -32.14
CA PHE A 57 -13.45 1.48 -31.06
C PHE A 57 -11.99 1.91 -31.13
N GLN A 58 -11.75 3.10 -31.66
CA GLN A 58 -10.44 3.71 -31.90
C GLN A 58 -9.71 4.24 -30.65
N SER A 59 -10.02 3.75 -29.44
CA SER A 59 -9.33 4.18 -28.21
C SER A 59 -8.32 3.13 -27.76
N GLY A 60 -7.04 3.53 -27.67
CA GLY A 60 -5.86 2.67 -27.48
C GLY A 60 -5.71 1.97 -26.13
N GLN A 61 -6.79 1.47 -25.51
CA GLN A 61 -6.73 0.71 -24.25
C GLN A 61 -7.70 -0.50 -24.24
N PRO A 62 -7.20 -1.73 -24.50
CA PRO A 62 -8.04 -2.92 -24.67
C PRO A 62 -8.76 -3.37 -23.39
N GLN A 63 -8.33 -2.95 -22.20
CA GLN A 63 -8.89 -3.37 -20.91
C GLN A 63 -10.20 -2.63 -20.57
N ALA A 64 -10.25 -1.32 -20.77
CA ALA A 64 -11.48 -0.53 -20.55
C ALA A 64 -12.60 -0.99 -21.51
N LEU A 65 -12.23 -1.34 -22.75
CA LEU A 65 -13.15 -1.91 -23.74
C LEU A 65 -13.70 -3.27 -23.28
N ARG A 66 -12.86 -4.12 -22.70
CA ARG A 66 -13.30 -5.40 -22.12
C ARG A 66 -14.25 -5.22 -20.96
N ALA A 67 -13.95 -4.31 -20.03
CA ALA A 67 -14.85 -4.01 -18.92
C ALA A 67 -16.23 -3.53 -19.43
N LYS A 68 -16.25 -2.62 -20.40
CA LYS A 68 -17.49 -2.15 -21.05
C LYS A 68 -18.24 -3.28 -21.76
N TYR A 69 -17.53 -4.16 -22.45
CA TYR A 69 -18.10 -5.30 -23.15
C TYR A 69 -18.74 -6.32 -22.18
N MET A 70 -18.07 -6.60 -21.06
CA MET A 70 -18.61 -7.41 -19.97
C MET A 70 -19.90 -6.82 -19.41
N LEU A 71 -19.90 -5.53 -19.09
CA LEU A 71 -21.10 -4.82 -18.63
C LEU A 71 -22.25 -4.93 -19.64
N LEU A 72 -21.97 -4.73 -20.94
CA LEU A 72 -22.95 -4.90 -22.02
C LEU A 72 -23.58 -6.30 -22.07
N ILE A 73 -22.81 -7.36 -21.80
CA ILE A 73 -23.35 -8.72 -21.72
C ILE A 73 -24.27 -8.88 -20.51
N LEU A 74 -23.88 -8.33 -19.36
CA LEU A 74 -24.68 -8.39 -18.14
C LEU A 74 -25.99 -7.61 -18.27
N GLU A 75 -25.97 -6.43 -18.90
CA GLU A 75 -27.22 -5.67 -19.18
C GLU A 75 -28.20 -6.45 -20.06
N ARG A 76 -27.69 -7.27 -20.98
CA ARG A 76 -28.53 -8.11 -21.85
C ARG A 76 -29.01 -9.40 -21.17
N ASN A 77 -28.44 -9.76 -20.02
CA ASN A 77 -28.76 -10.98 -19.27
C ASN A 77 -28.99 -10.65 -17.78
N PRO A 78 -30.17 -10.13 -17.40
CA PRO A 78 -30.44 -9.70 -16.02
C PRO A 78 -30.22 -10.78 -14.96
N ALA A 79 -30.56 -12.03 -15.27
CA ALA A 79 -30.31 -13.17 -14.37
C ALA A 79 -28.81 -13.40 -14.12
N TRP A 80 -27.96 -13.24 -15.14
CA TRP A 80 -26.51 -13.34 -14.97
C TRP A 80 -25.97 -12.17 -14.16
N LYS A 81 -26.45 -10.95 -14.45
CA LYS A 81 -26.10 -9.73 -13.70
C LYS A 81 -26.40 -9.89 -12.21
N LYS A 82 -27.58 -10.43 -11.86
CA LYS A 82 -27.97 -10.75 -10.49
C LYS A 82 -26.98 -11.71 -9.82
N ASN A 83 -26.74 -12.87 -10.44
CA ASN A 83 -25.86 -13.88 -9.86
C ASN A 83 -24.44 -13.35 -9.67
N VAL A 84 -23.91 -12.58 -10.63
CA VAL A 84 -22.60 -11.94 -10.55
C VAL A 84 -22.56 -10.94 -9.39
N ALA A 85 -23.58 -10.09 -9.25
CA ALA A 85 -23.70 -9.14 -8.15
C ALA A 85 -23.70 -9.84 -6.78
N GLU A 86 -24.50 -10.90 -6.62
CA GLU A 86 -24.56 -11.70 -5.40
C GLU A 86 -23.22 -12.36 -5.07
N THR A 87 -22.53 -12.93 -6.06
CA THR A 87 -21.19 -13.51 -5.87
C THR A 87 -20.20 -12.44 -5.41
N LEU A 88 -20.18 -11.26 -6.06
CA LEU A 88 -19.29 -10.15 -5.69
C LEU A 88 -19.54 -9.67 -4.26
N ARG A 89 -20.80 -9.43 -3.88
CA ARG A 89 -21.18 -9.04 -2.51
C ARG A 89 -20.76 -10.09 -1.50
N SER A 90 -20.94 -11.38 -1.82
CA SER A 90 -20.53 -12.46 -0.92
C SER A 90 -19.01 -12.50 -0.68
N ILE A 91 -18.20 -12.13 -1.68
CA ILE A 91 -16.74 -12.03 -1.51
C ILE A 91 -16.40 -10.88 -0.55
N VAL A 92 -17.00 -9.70 -0.73
CA VAL A 92 -16.79 -8.55 0.16
C VAL A 92 -17.22 -8.87 1.59
N LYS A 93 -18.34 -9.57 1.75
CA LYS A 93 -18.85 -9.99 3.06
C LYS A 93 -17.92 -10.97 3.80
N ASP A 94 -17.29 -11.88 3.07
CA ASP A 94 -16.46 -12.94 3.66
C ASP A 94 -14.96 -12.60 3.68
N THR A 95 -14.59 -11.39 3.23
CA THR A 95 -13.22 -10.88 3.28
C THR A 95 -13.12 -9.65 4.19
N SER A 96 -11.88 -9.33 4.60
CA SER A 96 -11.54 -8.10 5.29
C SER A 96 -10.59 -7.25 4.45
N ALA A 97 -10.89 -5.96 4.39
CA ALA A 97 -10.08 -4.91 3.78
C ALA A 97 -9.15 -4.21 4.78
N LEU A 98 -9.13 -4.61 6.06
CA LEU A 98 -8.33 -3.96 7.11
C LEU A 98 -6.84 -3.81 6.71
N ASP A 99 -6.19 -4.92 6.36
CA ASP A 99 -4.79 -4.90 5.93
C ASP A 99 -4.60 -4.19 4.60
N LEU A 100 -5.61 -4.21 3.74
CA LEU A 100 -5.59 -3.46 2.49
C LEU A 100 -5.56 -1.95 2.79
N PHE A 101 -6.31 -1.47 3.78
CA PHE A 101 -6.31 -0.07 4.17
C PHE A 101 -5.04 0.33 4.94
N VAL A 102 -4.49 -0.56 5.77
CA VAL A 102 -3.35 -0.22 6.63
C VAL A 102 -2.00 -0.32 5.90
N ASN A 103 -1.79 -1.36 5.10
CA ASN A 103 -0.45 -1.74 4.65
C ASN A 103 -0.13 -1.39 3.19
N THR A 104 -1.10 -0.93 2.40
CA THR A 104 -0.83 -0.63 0.98
C THR A 104 -0.22 0.75 0.76
N GLY A 105 0.91 0.77 0.04
CA GLY A 105 1.69 1.98 -0.25
C GLY A 105 2.31 2.66 0.97
N VAL A 106 2.41 1.92 2.08
CA VAL A 106 3.16 2.32 3.27
C VAL A 106 4.38 1.41 3.37
N PRO A 107 5.60 1.95 3.50
CA PRO A 107 6.79 1.12 3.65
C PRO A 107 6.67 0.16 4.86
N ASN A 108 6.98 -1.12 4.64
CA ASN A 108 6.66 -2.18 5.60
C ASN A 108 7.45 -2.04 6.92
N GLN A 109 6.89 -2.56 8.02
CA GLN A 109 7.34 -2.33 9.41
C GLN A 109 8.77 -2.77 9.73
N GLN A 110 9.35 -3.65 8.92
CA GLN A 110 10.57 -4.34 9.26
C GLN A 110 11.72 -3.71 8.47
N GLY A 111 12.67 -3.09 9.18
CA GLY A 111 13.85 -2.49 8.56
C GLY A 111 14.53 -3.46 7.57
N PHE A 112 15.22 -2.90 6.58
CA PHE A 112 15.81 -3.60 5.42
C PHE A 112 16.36 -5.02 5.68
N GLY A 113 17.01 -5.27 6.83
CA GLY A 113 17.55 -6.58 7.19
C GLY A 113 16.53 -7.67 7.53
N ALA A 114 15.43 -7.32 8.20
CA ALA A 114 14.38 -8.27 8.56
C ALA A 114 13.48 -8.61 7.36
N GLU A 115 13.29 -7.66 6.44
CA GLU A 115 12.66 -7.95 5.14
C GLU A 115 13.53 -8.85 4.24
N LEU A 116 14.86 -8.70 4.26
CA LEU A 116 15.76 -9.61 3.57
C LEU A 116 15.68 -11.03 4.14
N LEU A 117 15.59 -11.14 5.48
CA LEU A 117 15.44 -12.42 6.18
C LEU A 117 14.08 -13.06 5.90
N ASP A 118 12.98 -12.28 5.93
CA ASP A 118 11.65 -12.74 5.58
C ASP A 118 11.59 -13.16 4.12
N ARG A 119 12.16 -12.40 3.17
CA ARG A 119 12.25 -12.77 1.74
C ARG A 119 13.09 -14.03 1.53
N LEU A 120 14.13 -14.25 2.32
CA LEU A 120 14.90 -15.50 2.35
C LEU A 120 14.07 -16.66 2.92
N HIS A 121 13.27 -16.41 3.95
CA HIS A 121 12.35 -17.39 4.55
C HIS A 121 11.20 -17.77 3.60
N TYR A 122 10.64 -16.80 2.88
CA TYR A 122 9.60 -17.00 1.87
C TYR A 122 10.07 -17.85 0.68
N LYS A 123 11.37 -17.85 0.36
CA LYS A 123 11.94 -18.78 -0.63
C LYS A 123 11.99 -20.23 -0.14
N VAL A 124 11.99 -20.44 1.18
CA VAL A 124 12.14 -21.77 1.80
C VAL A 124 10.79 -22.36 2.22
N LEU A 125 9.81 -21.53 2.62
CA LEU A 125 8.46 -21.96 3.02
C LEU A 125 7.40 -20.96 2.54
N PRO A 126 6.81 -21.13 1.34
CA PRO A 126 5.69 -20.29 0.92
C PRO A 126 4.50 -20.51 1.86
N GLN A 127 4.08 -19.45 2.55
CA GLN A 127 2.90 -19.48 3.41
C GLN A 127 1.63 -19.68 2.55
N ALA A 128 0.64 -20.39 3.11
CA ALA A 128 -0.64 -20.58 2.45
C ALA A 128 -1.35 -19.21 2.28
N PRO A 129 -2.02 -18.96 1.14
CA PRO A 129 -2.74 -17.71 0.92
C PRO A 129 -3.80 -17.48 2.01
N ASP A 130 -3.82 -16.29 2.60
CA ASP A 130 -4.92 -15.86 3.47
C ASP A 130 -6.08 -15.35 2.62
N TYR A 131 -6.99 -16.26 2.28
CA TYR A 131 -8.16 -15.97 1.46
C TYR A 131 -9.17 -15.03 2.14
N LYS A 132 -9.12 -14.85 3.47
CA LYS A 132 -10.01 -13.90 4.16
C LYS A 132 -9.49 -12.48 4.06
N ASN A 133 -8.23 -12.29 3.69
CA ASN A 133 -7.61 -10.98 3.58
C ASN A 133 -7.66 -10.48 2.14
N LEU A 134 -8.44 -9.42 1.90
CA LEU A 134 -8.58 -8.83 0.58
C LEU A 134 -7.23 -8.29 0.05
N ALA A 135 -6.32 -7.86 0.94
CA ALA A 135 -4.97 -7.44 0.54
C ALA A 135 -4.19 -8.58 -0.12
N SER A 136 -4.37 -9.83 0.32
CA SER A 136 -3.75 -11.01 -0.29
C SER A 136 -4.25 -11.22 -1.71
N PHE A 137 -5.56 -11.12 -1.94
CA PHE A 137 -6.15 -11.18 -3.28
C PHE A 137 -5.57 -10.12 -4.22
N PHE A 138 -5.47 -8.86 -3.77
CA PHE A 138 -4.91 -7.78 -4.58
C PHE A 138 -3.42 -8.02 -4.91
N ARG A 139 -2.61 -8.46 -3.95
CA ARG A 139 -1.18 -8.78 -4.18
C ARG A 139 -0.98 -9.92 -5.17
N GLU A 140 -1.84 -10.93 -5.14
CA GLU A 140 -1.73 -12.09 -6.04
C GLU A 140 -2.18 -11.77 -7.47
N THR A 141 -3.27 -11.00 -7.57
CA THR A 141 -3.91 -10.62 -8.84
C THR A 141 -3.09 -9.54 -9.54
N PHE A 142 -2.65 -8.52 -8.82
CA PHE A 142 -1.92 -7.37 -9.36
C PHE A 142 -0.48 -7.36 -8.84
N ARG A 143 0.42 -8.01 -9.58
CA ARG A 143 1.79 -8.27 -9.13
C ARG A 143 2.73 -7.11 -9.44
N HIS A 144 2.38 -6.29 -10.43
CA HIS A 144 3.17 -5.17 -10.91
C HIS A 144 2.34 -3.88 -10.87
N GLU A 145 2.99 -2.74 -10.67
CA GLU A 145 2.31 -1.42 -10.67
C GLU A 145 1.59 -1.15 -12.00
N GLU A 146 2.16 -1.63 -13.12
CA GLU A 146 1.59 -1.55 -14.47
C GLU A 146 0.24 -2.28 -14.56
N ASP A 147 0.04 -3.32 -13.73
CA ASP A 147 -1.20 -4.10 -13.69
C ASP A 147 -2.41 -3.29 -13.24
N PHE A 148 -2.18 -2.12 -12.66
CA PHE A 148 -3.20 -1.22 -12.20
C PHE A 148 -3.38 0.03 -13.06
N MET A 149 -2.49 0.29 -14.03
CA MET A 149 -2.57 1.47 -14.90
C MET A 149 -3.89 1.56 -15.65
N TRP A 150 -4.44 0.42 -16.07
CA TRP A 150 -5.73 0.37 -16.78
C TRP A 150 -6.90 0.84 -15.90
N ILE A 151 -6.83 0.69 -14.57
CA ILE A 151 -7.85 1.20 -13.64
C ILE A 151 -7.78 2.73 -13.56
N GLU A 152 -6.56 3.27 -13.49
CA GLU A 152 -6.34 4.72 -13.48
C GLU A 152 -6.81 5.38 -14.78
N GLN A 153 -6.63 4.69 -15.90
CA GLN A 153 -6.96 5.20 -17.23
C GLN A 153 -8.38 4.87 -17.69
N MET A 154 -9.12 4.05 -16.94
CA MET A 154 -10.51 3.70 -17.24
C MET A 154 -11.41 4.93 -17.22
N ASP A 155 -12.32 5.00 -18.19
CA ASP A 155 -13.39 6.00 -18.20
C ASP A 155 -14.17 5.96 -16.87
N LYS A 156 -14.36 7.14 -16.27
CA LYS A 156 -15.06 7.32 -15.01
C LYS A 156 -16.43 6.62 -15.00
N LYS A 157 -17.18 6.70 -16.10
CA LYS A 157 -18.51 6.07 -16.23
C LYS A 157 -18.43 4.55 -16.24
N VAL A 158 -17.47 3.97 -16.97
CA VAL A 158 -17.28 2.50 -16.96
C VAL A 158 -16.90 2.02 -15.56
N PHE A 159 -16.08 2.80 -14.86
CA PHE A 159 -15.71 2.48 -13.48
C PHE A 159 -16.92 2.55 -12.54
N GLU A 160 -17.77 3.56 -12.69
CA GLU A 160 -19.03 3.70 -11.94
C GLU A 160 -20.02 2.57 -12.23
N ASP A 161 -20.14 2.16 -13.50
CA ASP A 161 -20.98 1.03 -13.93
C ASP A 161 -20.47 -0.32 -13.37
N LEU A 162 -19.15 -0.49 -13.21
CA LEU A 162 -18.58 -1.66 -12.54
C LEU A 162 -18.92 -1.69 -11.04
N LEU A 163 -18.96 -0.53 -10.39
CA LEU A 163 -19.28 -0.44 -8.97
C LEU A 163 -20.78 -0.61 -8.71
N SER A 164 -21.63 -0.06 -9.57
CA SER A 164 -23.09 -0.23 -9.46
C SER A 164 -23.52 -1.68 -9.59
N LEU A 165 -22.67 -2.54 -10.18
CA LEU A 165 -22.88 -3.99 -10.21
C LEU A 165 -23.00 -4.61 -8.81
N PHE A 166 -22.28 -4.09 -7.81
CA PHE A 166 -22.40 -4.59 -6.43
C PHE A 166 -23.79 -4.34 -5.84
N GLY A 167 -24.41 -3.19 -6.17
CA GLY A 167 -25.74 -2.82 -5.70
C GLY A 167 -26.90 -3.35 -6.56
N TYR A 168 -26.62 -4.14 -7.61
CA TYR A 168 -27.67 -4.64 -8.48
C TYR A 168 -28.52 -5.73 -7.78
N ASP A 169 -29.85 -5.52 -7.80
CA ASP A 169 -30.84 -6.36 -7.10
C ASP A 169 -30.47 -6.60 -5.63
N ASP A 170 -29.95 -5.54 -4.99
CA ASP A 170 -29.75 -5.53 -3.56
C ASP A 170 -31.07 -5.24 -2.84
N ASN A 171 -31.50 -6.22 -2.05
CA ASN A 171 -32.71 -6.14 -1.24
C ASN A 171 -32.38 -5.99 0.25
N ASP A 172 -31.10 -5.85 0.62
CA ASP A 172 -30.65 -5.58 2.00
C ASP A 172 -30.56 -4.07 2.24
N PRO A 173 -31.54 -3.46 2.94
CA PRO A 173 -31.57 -2.02 3.15
C PRO A 173 -30.42 -1.52 4.05
N ASP A 174 -29.75 -2.42 4.77
CA ASP A 174 -28.68 -2.09 5.71
C ASP A 174 -27.27 -2.34 5.14
N ASP A 175 -27.15 -2.73 3.85
CA ASP A 175 -25.87 -3.03 3.19
C ASP A 175 -24.96 -3.97 4.02
N LYS A 176 -25.51 -4.97 4.73
CA LYS A 176 -24.75 -5.78 5.71
C LYS A 176 -23.63 -6.61 5.09
N TRP A 177 -23.64 -6.78 3.77
CA TRP A 177 -22.57 -7.42 3.03
C TRP A 177 -21.31 -6.54 2.95
N ASN A 178 -21.44 -5.23 3.10
CA ASN A 178 -20.37 -4.27 2.91
C ASN A 178 -19.61 -3.99 4.22
N ASN A 179 -18.63 -4.85 4.51
CA ASN A 179 -17.75 -4.68 5.66
C ASN A 179 -16.73 -3.53 5.52
N LEU A 180 -16.64 -2.86 4.36
CA LEU A 180 -15.56 -1.89 4.08
C LEU A 180 -15.57 -0.71 5.03
N ILE A 181 -16.74 -0.23 5.45
CA ILE A 181 -16.84 0.91 6.37
C ILE A 181 -16.40 0.53 7.78
N ARG A 182 -16.78 -0.66 8.24
CA ARG A 182 -16.30 -1.21 9.53
C ARG A 182 -14.77 -1.36 9.48
N ASP A 183 -14.26 -2.00 8.44
CA ASP A 183 -12.82 -2.21 8.28
C ASP A 183 -12.05 -0.89 8.12
N ALA A 184 -12.66 0.15 7.54
CA ALA A 184 -12.09 1.49 7.46
C ALA A 184 -12.04 2.19 8.82
N LYS A 185 -13.10 2.07 9.63
CA LYS A 185 -13.12 2.52 11.04
C LYS A 185 -12.01 1.84 11.83
N ASP A 186 -11.91 0.50 11.73
CA ASP A 186 -10.85 -0.27 12.38
C ASP A 186 -9.44 0.15 11.91
N ALA A 187 -9.27 0.40 10.62
CA ALA A 187 -8.01 0.87 10.06
C ALA A 187 -7.62 2.26 10.59
N ILE A 188 -8.57 3.18 10.79
CA ILE A 188 -8.32 4.50 11.40
C ILE A 188 -7.80 4.33 12.84
N LEU A 189 -8.43 3.45 13.63
CA LEU A 189 -8.01 3.17 15.01
C LEU A 189 -6.61 2.54 15.07
N LEU A 190 -6.33 1.58 14.17
CA LEU A 190 -5.02 0.95 14.08
C LEU A 190 -3.94 1.94 13.64
N LEU A 191 -4.16 2.69 12.56
CA LEU A 191 -3.22 3.67 12.04
C LEU A 191 -2.92 4.78 13.04
N SER A 192 -3.96 5.31 13.72
CA SER A 192 -3.76 6.33 14.76
C SER A 192 -2.89 5.82 15.91
N SER A 193 -3.09 4.57 16.33
CA SER A 193 -2.28 3.92 17.36
C SER A 193 -0.82 3.76 16.93
N VAL A 194 -0.58 3.36 15.67
CA VAL A 194 0.77 3.24 15.11
C VAL A 194 1.46 4.61 15.00
N VAL A 195 0.75 5.64 14.52
CA VAL A 195 1.26 7.02 14.44
C VAL A 195 1.64 7.53 15.83
N ARG A 196 0.80 7.27 16.85
CA ARG A 196 1.13 7.62 18.24
C ARG A 196 2.41 6.93 18.71
N GLY A 197 2.54 5.63 18.49
CA GLY A 197 3.74 4.87 18.88
C GLY A 197 5.01 5.41 18.21
N ALA A 198 4.94 5.69 16.90
CA ALA A 198 6.05 6.23 16.12
C ALA A 198 6.42 7.66 16.55
N GLY A 199 5.43 8.56 16.64
CA GLY A 199 5.65 9.97 16.97
C GLY A 199 6.07 10.22 18.42
N LEU A 200 5.73 9.29 19.32
CA LEU A 200 6.18 9.33 20.71
C LEU A 200 7.47 8.53 20.94
N SER A 201 8.13 8.04 19.90
CA SER A 201 9.42 7.34 20.03
C SER A 201 10.56 8.31 20.35
N THR A 202 11.60 7.84 21.05
CA THR A 202 12.76 8.66 21.42
C THR A 202 13.41 9.39 20.23
N PRO A 203 13.61 8.77 19.05
CA PRO A 203 14.16 9.46 17.88
C PRO A 203 13.36 10.68 17.43
N ILE A 204 12.04 10.67 17.60
CA ILE A 204 11.16 11.79 17.22
C ILE A 204 11.10 12.83 18.35
N ARG A 205 10.78 12.39 19.59
CA ARG A 205 10.57 13.31 20.72
C ARG A 205 11.77 14.19 21.04
N THR A 206 12.99 13.66 20.91
CA THR A 206 14.23 14.41 21.22
C THR A 206 14.48 15.57 20.28
N ARG A 207 13.82 15.59 19.11
CA ARG A 207 13.93 16.64 18.09
C ARG A 207 12.80 17.67 18.17
N LEU A 208 11.73 17.37 18.92
CA LEU A 208 10.62 18.27 19.19
C LEU A 208 10.83 18.97 20.54
N VAL A 209 11.85 19.82 20.60
CA VAL A 209 12.30 20.47 21.82
C VAL A 209 11.23 21.43 22.38
N GLY A 210 11.13 21.51 23.70
CA GLY A 210 10.24 22.47 24.37
C GLY A 210 8.80 22.02 24.52
N ARG A 211 8.46 20.77 24.15
CA ARG A 211 7.13 20.18 24.34
C ARG A 211 7.19 19.03 25.34
N HIS A 212 6.28 19.02 26.30
CA HIS A 212 6.10 17.87 27.20
C HIS A 212 5.48 16.68 26.44
N PHE A 213 5.67 15.46 26.93
CA PHE A 213 5.22 14.23 26.27
C PHE A 213 3.75 14.22 25.84
N ARG A 214 2.85 14.81 26.65
CA ARG A 214 1.41 14.88 26.37
C ARG A 214 1.01 16.03 25.44
N GLU A 215 1.90 17.00 25.24
CA GLU A 215 1.67 18.16 24.35
C GLU A 215 2.02 17.83 22.90
N LEU A 216 2.73 16.73 22.66
CA LEU A 216 3.01 16.25 21.32
C LEU A 216 1.70 15.87 20.60
N PRO A 217 1.46 16.35 19.38
CA PRO A 217 0.18 16.16 18.69
C PRO A 217 -0.15 14.68 18.46
N PHE A 218 0.87 13.82 18.30
CA PHE A 218 0.71 12.37 18.14
C PHE A 218 0.01 11.69 19.32
N PHE A 219 0.07 12.28 20.53
CA PHE A 219 -0.49 11.68 21.74
C PHE A 219 -2.03 11.56 21.68
N GLU A 220 -2.69 12.58 21.13
CA GLU A 220 -4.15 12.71 21.16
C GLU A 220 -4.86 11.97 20.00
N VAL A 221 -4.12 11.59 18.95
CA VAL A 221 -4.69 11.05 17.69
C VAL A 221 -5.61 9.85 17.94
N PRO A 222 -5.21 8.80 18.71
CA PRO A 222 -6.08 7.63 18.89
C PRO A 222 -7.35 7.96 19.68
N ALA A 223 -7.27 8.84 20.68
CA ALA A 223 -8.43 9.22 21.46
C ALA A 223 -9.45 10.01 20.63
N MET A 224 -8.98 10.88 19.74
CA MET A 224 -9.84 11.61 18.82
C MET A 224 -10.45 10.69 17.75
N ALA A 225 -9.63 9.79 17.19
CA ALA A 225 -10.07 8.78 16.24
C ALA A 225 -11.16 7.88 16.83
N GLN A 226 -10.98 7.39 18.07
CA GLN A 226 -11.96 6.58 18.79
C GLN A 226 -13.29 7.32 18.96
N LYS A 227 -13.25 8.57 19.46
CA LYS A 227 -14.46 9.40 19.60
C LYS A 227 -15.21 9.55 18.29
N MET A 228 -14.49 9.79 17.18
CA MET A 228 -15.11 9.92 15.87
C MET A 228 -15.73 8.60 15.39
N VAL A 229 -15.04 7.47 15.56
CA VAL A 229 -15.54 6.15 15.17
C VAL A 229 -16.78 5.73 15.98
N ASP A 230 -16.79 6.02 17.28
CA ASP A 230 -17.86 5.65 18.22
C ASP A 230 -19.07 6.58 18.17
N ALA A 231 -18.97 7.75 17.51
CA ALA A 231 -20.11 8.65 17.36
C ALA A 231 -21.25 7.94 16.63
N GLU A 232 -22.44 7.89 17.24
CA GLU A 232 -23.63 7.31 16.62
C GLU A 232 -24.33 8.31 15.70
N ASP A 233 -24.30 9.60 16.08
CA ASP A 233 -24.88 10.70 15.34
C ASP A 233 -23.95 11.22 14.23
N SER A 234 -24.49 11.42 13.02
CA SER A 234 -23.72 11.83 11.84
C SER A 234 -23.17 13.25 11.95
N ASP A 235 -23.95 14.18 12.52
CA ASP A 235 -23.50 15.58 12.73
C ASP A 235 -22.38 15.64 13.76
N GLN A 236 -22.51 14.91 14.87
CA GLN A 236 -21.44 14.76 15.86
C GLN A 236 -20.18 14.14 15.24
N ARG A 237 -20.33 13.08 14.43
CA ARG A 237 -19.20 12.45 13.73
C ARG A 237 -18.49 13.44 12.82
N MET A 238 -19.23 14.24 12.07
CA MET A 238 -18.69 15.29 11.18
C MET A 238 -17.82 16.29 11.94
N VAL A 239 -18.31 16.76 13.10
CA VAL A 239 -17.56 17.70 13.95
C VAL A 239 -16.27 17.05 14.47
N LEU A 240 -16.35 15.80 14.95
CA LEU A 240 -15.20 15.06 15.47
C LEU A 240 -14.19 14.73 14.37
N ALA A 241 -14.64 14.42 13.16
CA ALA A 241 -13.77 14.23 12.00
C ALA A 241 -13.02 15.53 11.66
N GLY A 242 -13.69 16.69 11.69
CA GLY A 242 -13.02 17.99 11.51
C GLY A 242 -11.98 18.28 12.60
N GLN A 243 -12.18 17.81 13.84
CA GLN A 243 -11.19 17.91 14.91
C GLN A 243 -10.01 16.94 14.70
N LEU A 244 -10.28 15.73 14.23
CA LEU A 244 -9.26 14.75 13.86
C LEU A 244 -8.39 15.28 12.71
N GLU A 245 -8.97 15.91 11.70
CA GLU A 245 -8.23 16.53 10.59
C GLU A 245 -7.27 17.62 11.05
N LYS A 246 -7.74 18.54 11.89
CA LYS A 246 -6.86 19.57 12.50
C LYS A 246 -5.73 18.94 13.29
N LEU A 247 -5.99 17.84 13.98
CA LEU A 247 -4.98 17.12 14.74
C LEU A 247 -3.96 16.41 13.84
N VAL A 248 -4.40 15.86 12.71
CA VAL A 248 -3.55 15.32 11.63
C VAL A 248 -2.65 16.42 11.08
N ASP A 249 -3.17 17.62 10.83
CA ASP A 249 -2.35 18.77 10.37
C ASP A 249 -1.26 19.14 11.39
N ARG A 250 -1.60 19.19 12.69
CA ARG A 250 -0.58 19.41 13.73
C ARG A 250 0.50 18.32 13.74
N CYS A 251 0.13 17.07 13.46
CA CYS A 251 1.10 15.97 13.36
C CYS A 251 2.03 16.16 12.16
N GLN A 252 1.51 16.61 11.01
CA GLN A 252 2.31 16.91 9.81
C GLN A 252 3.29 18.08 10.04
N LEU A 253 2.85 19.11 10.75
CA LEU A 253 3.74 20.22 11.16
C LEU A 253 4.86 19.71 12.07
N ALA A 254 4.55 18.88 13.07
CA ALA A 254 5.57 18.29 13.94
C ALA A 254 6.53 17.36 13.17
N ILE A 255 6.07 16.62 12.16
CA ILE A 255 6.95 15.85 11.27
C ILE A 255 7.91 16.77 10.50
N SER A 256 7.41 17.90 9.98
CA SER A 256 8.21 18.88 9.26
C SER A 256 9.30 19.50 10.15
N GLU A 257 8.97 19.85 11.40
CA GLU A 257 9.96 20.32 12.39
C GLU A 257 11.09 19.30 12.63
N VAL A 258 10.75 18.01 12.68
CA VAL A 258 11.75 16.94 12.85
C VAL A 258 12.61 16.80 11.59
N TYR A 259 12.04 16.97 10.41
CA TYR A 259 12.79 17.02 9.15
C TYR A 259 13.79 18.17 9.14
N ASP A 260 13.38 19.37 9.55
CA ASP A 260 14.26 20.54 9.63
C ASP A 260 15.43 20.29 10.59
N HIS A 261 15.15 19.73 11.77
CA HIS A 261 16.17 19.33 12.73
C HIS A 261 17.13 18.26 12.16
N LEU A 262 16.64 17.28 11.40
CA LEU A 262 17.51 16.28 10.75
C LEU A 262 18.41 16.91 9.69
N ASN A 263 17.89 17.87 8.94
CA ASN A 263 18.67 18.58 7.96
C ASN A 263 19.79 19.39 8.64
N GLU A 264 19.52 20.04 9.77
CA GLU A 264 20.51 20.86 10.47
C GLU A 264 21.58 20.04 11.23
N TYR A 265 21.17 19.00 11.97
CA TYR A 265 22.05 18.30 12.92
C TYR A 265 22.55 16.92 12.47
N GLY A 266 22.10 16.44 11.30
CA GLY A 266 22.58 15.21 10.68
C GLY A 266 21.45 14.21 10.37
N VAL A 267 21.56 13.59 9.19
CA VAL A 267 20.48 12.75 8.65
C VAL A 267 20.64 11.29 9.07
N SER A 268 19.59 10.72 9.65
CA SER A 268 19.46 9.28 9.87
C SER A 268 18.44 8.72 8.89
N VAL A 269 18.90 7.85 7.98
CA VAL A 269 18.04 7.19 6.97
C VAL A 269 16.85 6.49 7.63
N GLY A 270 17.07 5.85 8.79
CA GLY A 270 16.00 5.17 9.53
C GLY A 270 14.94 6.13 10.10
N ILE A 271 15.33 7.35 10.49
CA ILE A 271 14.38 8.35 10.98
C ILE A 271 13.61 8.97 9.80
N VAL A 272 14.29 9.28 8.69
CA VAL A 272 13.63 9.77 7.46
C VAL A 272 12.56 8.78 7.00
N PHE A 273 12.90 7.49 6.94
CA PHE A 273 11.93 6.45 6.61
C PHE A 273 10.74 6.40 7.59
N LEU A 274 11.00 6.58 8.89
CA LEU A 274 9.94 6.64 9.91
C LEU A 274 9.02 7.84 9.68
N LEU A 275 9.57 9.00 9.35
CA LEU A 275 8.82 10.23 9.07
C LEU A 275 7.95 10.08 7.81
N ASP A 276 8.54 9.64 6.69
CA ASP A 276 7.81 9.38 5.43
C ASP A 276 6.65 8.41 5.64
N ARG A 277 6.91 7.38 6.44
CA ARG A 277 5.90 6.39 6.82
C ARG A 277 4.78 7.01 7.64
N MET A 278 5.11 7.80 8.66
CA MET A 278 4.12 8.50 9.49
C MET A 278 3.26 9.43 8.64
N GLU A 279 3.84 10.16 7.68
CA GLU A 279 3.06 10.98 6.76
C GLU A 279 2.10 10.16 5.90
N GLY A 280 2.57 9.03 5.37
CA GLY A 280 1.73 8.09 4.62
C GLY A 280 0.53 7.60 5.44
N GLN A 281 0.78 7.27 6.71
CA GLN A 281 -0.27 6.85 7.65
C GLN A 281 -1.25 7.98 7.97
N LEU A 282 -0.77 9.20 8.19
CA LEU A 282 -1.60 10.39 8.42
C LEU A 282 -2.48 10.72 7.20
N ARG A 283 -1.91 10.70 5.99
CA ARG A 283 -2.67 10.84 4.73
C ARG A 283 -3.74 9.76 4.59
N ARG A 284 -3.42 8.53 5.02
CA ARG A 284 -4.37 7.42 4.98
C ARG A 284 -5.51 7.59 5.97
N ILE A 285 -5.24 8.06 7.19
CA ILE A 285 -6.28 8.37 8.20
C ILE A 285 -7.28 9.39 7.65
N ARG A 286 -6.80 10.46 6.98
CA ARG A 286 -7.65 11.47 6.34
C ARG A 286 -8.60 10.86 5.31
N ARG A 287 -8.06 10.08 4.38
CA ARG A 287 -8.85 9.40 3.34
C ARG A 287 -9.89 8.46 3.94
N LEU A 288 -9.50 7.62 4.90
CA LEU A 288 -10.46 6.71 5.53
C LEU A 288 -11.53 7.47 6.32
N THR A 289 -11.20 8.64 6.87
CA THR A 289 -12.18 9.51 7.53
C THR A 289 -13.19 10.05 6.51
N GLU A 290 -12.71 10.55 5.35
CA GLU A 290 -13.57 10.95 4.24
C GLU A 290 -14.46 9.80 3.74
N LEU A 291 -13.98 8.55 3.73
CA LEU A 291 -14.76 7.35 3.38
C LEU A 291 -15.96 7.18 4.33
N VAL A 292 -15.68 7.19 5.63
CA VAL A 292 -16.68 6.96 6.67
C VAL A 292 -17.75 8.06 6.62
N LEU A 293 -17.36 9.32 6.41
CA LEU A 293 -18.30 10.44 6.30
C LEU A 293 -19.12 10.41 5.00
N SER A 294 -18.53 9.95 3.89
CA SER A 294 -19.20 9.93 2.58
C SER A 294 -20.30 8.87 2.54
N HIS A 295 -20.08 7.71 3.18
CA HIS A 295 -21.06 6.63 3.27
C HIS A 295 -22.38 7.07 3.94
N GLU A 296 -22.30 7.85 5.02
CA GLU A 296 -23.49 8.30 5.76
C GLU A 296 -24.36 9.28 4.96
N ARG A 297 -23.77 10.01 4.02
CA ARG A 297 -24.48 11.02 3.21
C ARG A 297 -25.15 10.43 1.97
N ASN A 298 -24.51 9.45 1.35
CA ASN A 298 -25.04 8.77 0.18
C ASN A 298 -24.40 7.36 0.09
N PRO A 299 -25.18 6.28 0.28
CA PRO A 299 -24.70 4.91 0.11
C PRO A 299 -24.08 4.67 -1.27
N GLU A 300 -24.58 5.31 -2.33
CA GLU A 300 -24.00 5.23 -3.68
C GLU A 300 -22.65 5.96 -3.79
N ALA A 301 -22.36 6.92 -2.89
CA ALA A 301 -21.06 7.59 -2.84
C ALA A 301 -19.94 6.66 -2.32
N VAL A 302 -20.27 5.55 -1.66
CA VAL A 302 -19.28 4.53 -1.25
C VAL A 302 -18.60 3.96 -2.47
N SER A 303 -19.35 3.66 -3.53
CA SER A 303 -18.82 3.19 -4.79
C SER A 303 -17.80 4.18 -5.35
N HIS A 304 -18.16 5.45 -5.51
CA HIS A 304 -17.22 6.49 -5.97
C HIS A 304 -16.04 6.72 -5.02
N PHE A 305 -16.23 6.55 -3.72
CA PHE A 305 -15.14 6.66 -2.76
C PHE A 305 -14.19 5.47 -2.87
N VAL A 306 -14.71 4.24 -2.90
CA VAL A 306 -13.93 3.01 -3.15
C VAL A 306 -13.21 3.12 -4.49
N ALA A 307 -13.79 3.77 -5.50
CA ALA A 307 -13.12 4.14 -6.74
C ALA A 307 -11.86 4.96 -6.51
N ASN A 308 -12.01 6.08 -5.80
CA ASN A 308 -10.94 7.01 -5.53
C ASN A 308 -9.89 6.37 -4.64
N LEU A 309 -10.30 5.60 -3.62
CA LEU A 309 -9.42 4.87 -2.74
C LEU A 309 -8.64 3.81 -3.51
N MET A 310 -9.27 3.01 -4.37
CA MET A 310 -8.58 2.02 -5.20
C MET A 310 -7.63 2.71 -6.17
N ARG A 311 -8.05 3.77 -6.86
CA ARG A 311 -7.21 4.56 -7.78
C ARG A 311 -6.01 5.18 -7.08
N GLU A 312 -6.17 5.66 -5.85
CA GLU A 312 -5.08 6.25 -5.07
C GLU A 312 -4.19 5.23 -4.38
N ASN A 313 -4.75 4.08 -4.00
CA ASN A 313 -4.01 2.93 -3.49
C ASN A 313 -3.11 2.36 -4.59
N VAL A 314 -3.60 2.31 -5.83
CA VAL A 314 -2.81 2.06 -7.03
C VAL A 314 -1.63 3.03 -7.16
N ARG A 315 -1.85 4.33 -6.91
CA ARG A 315 -0.79 5.34 -6.93
C ARG A 315 0.21 5.17 -5.79
N SER A 316 -0.21 4.70 -4.63
CA SER A 316 0.67 4.51 -3.47
C SER A 316 1.62 3.31 -3.64
N PHE A 317 1.33 2.36 -4.54
CA PHE A 317 2.32 1.37 -4.97
C PHE A 317 3.52 2.00 -5.70
N ARG A 318 3.37 3.15 -6.37
CA ARG A 318 4.43 3.81 -7.14
C ARG A 318 5.45 4.60 -6.32
N VAL A 319 5.21 4.82 -5.01
CA VAL A 319 5.99 5.81 -4.22
C VAL A 319 7.23 5.19 -3.57
N SER A 320 8.00 4.42 -4.35
CA SER A 320 9.42 4.18 -4.05
C SER A 320 10.34 5.30 -4.57
N SER A 321 9.80 6.31 -5.27
CA SER A 321 10.56 7.37 -5.91
C SER A 321 10.97 8.54 -4.99
N LEU A 322 10.39 8.71 -3.80
CA LEU A 322 10.83 9.74 -2.83
C LEU A 322 12.17 9.40 -2.16
N PHE A 323 12.68 8.19 -2.38
CA PHE A 323 13.96 7.72 -1.87
C PHE A 323 15.16 8.34 -2.61
N ALA A 324 14.99 8.71 -3.89
CA ALA A 324 16.08 9.21 -4.73
C ALA A 324 16.46 10.65 -4.36
N ASP A 325 15.47 11.52 -4.14
CA ASP A 325 15.70 12.94 -3.87
C ASP A 325 16.35 13.13 -2.51
N ASN A 326 15.89 12.39 -1.48
CA ASN A 326 16.46 12.46 -0.14
C ASN A 326 17.82 11.75 -0.02
N MET A 327 18.08 10.66 -0.77
CA MET A 327 19.44 10.08 -0.81
C MET A 327 20.47 11.02 -1.43
N SER A 328 20.07 11.86 -2.39
CA SER A 328 20.99 12.85 -2.96
C SER A 328 21.47 13.86 -1.91
N LEU A 329 20.58 14.28 -1.00
CA LEU A 329 20.89 15.19 0.10
C LEU A 329 21.76 14.53 1.18
N ILE A 330 21.48 13.26 1.51
CA ILE A 330 22.31 12.47 2.43
C ILE A 330 23.70 12.23 1.85
N ALA A 331 23.78 11.82 0.58
CA ALA A 331 25.04 11.61 -0.12
C ALA A 331 25.85 12.91 -0.20
N LYS A 332 25.20 14.03 -0.56
CA LYS A 332 25.81 15.36 -0.58
C LYS A 332 26.36 15.75 0.79
N LYS A 333 25.62 15.52 1.88
CA LYS A 333 26.04 15.90 3.23
C LYS A 333 27.13 15.00 3.80
N ILE A 334 27.14 13.71 3.44
CA ILE A 334 28.26 12.79 3.73
C ILE A 334 29.52 13.28 3.01
N VAL A 335 29.41 13.73 1.76
CA VAL A 335 30.53 14.30 1.00
C VAL A 335 31.02 15.62 1.62
N GLU A 336 30.12 16.53 2.00
CA GLU A 336 30.46 17.80 2.65
C GLU A 336 31.17 17.59 3.99
N ARG A 337 30.69 16.67 4.83
CA ARG A 337 31.37 16.32 6.10
C ARG A 337 32.67 15.55 5.92
N SER A 338 32.77 14.70 4.88
CA SER A 338 34.02 14.01 4.55
C SER A 338 35.07 14.97 4.01
N ALA A 339 34.66 16.09 3.40
CA ALA A 339 35.56 17.16 3.00
C ALA A 339 36.11 17.94 4.22
N GLU A 340 35.30 18.15 5.28
CA GLU A 340 35.74 18.82 6.51
C GLU A 340 36.62 17.95 7.43
N THR A 341 36.58 16.62 7.31
CA THR A 341 37.37 15.69 8.16
C THR A 341 38.41 14.84 7.41
N GLY A 342 38.49 14.94 6.08
CA GLY A 342 39.21 13.98 5.22
C GLY A 342 40.37 14.53 4.38
N GLU A 343 40.83 15.76 4.58
CA GLU A 343 42.00 16.32 3.85
C GLU A 343 43.28 15.46 4.02
N HIS A 344 43.37 14.63 5.07
CA HIS A 344 44.55 13.82 5.37
C HIS A 344 44.60 12.41 4.71
N TYR A 345 43.60 12.00 3.91
CA TYR A 345 43.64 10.70 3.21
C TYR A 345 43.65 10.80 1.68
N ILE A 346 43.45 11.99 1.12
CA ILE A 346 43.43 12.20 -0.33
C ILE A 346 44.87 12.40 -0.80
N THR A 347 45.53 11.32 -1.21
CA THR A 347 46.89 11.38 -1.77
C THR A 347 46.84 12.11 -3.11
N ARG A 348 47.44 13.30 -3.19
CA ARG A 348 47.43 14.12 -4.42
C ARG A 348 48.62 13.79 -5.34
N ASN A 349 49.60 13.03 -4.85
CA ASN A 349 50.81 12.67 -5.59
C ASN A 349 51.14 11.17 -5.51
N ARG A 350 51.83 10.64 -6.54
CA ARG A 350 52.20 9.21 -6.63
C ARG A 350 53.05 8.72 -5.45
N ASP A 351 53.89 9.59 -4.88
CA ASP A 351 54.75 9.25 -3.74
C ASP A 351 53.96 9.12 -2.43
N GLU A 352 52.94 9.97 -2.23
CA GLU A 352 52.02 9.89 -1.09
C GLU A 352 51.18 8.61 -1.13
N PHE A 353 50.72 8.21 -2.32
CA PHE A 353 50.03 6.94 -2.53
C PHE A 353 50.90 5.76 -2.11
N HIS A 354 52.16 5.75 -2.54
CA HIS A 354 53.10 4.68 -2.20
C HIS A 354 53.43 4.63 -0.70
N SER A 355 53.53 5.79 -0.03
CA SER A 355 53.74 5.84 1.41
C SER A 355 52.54 5.30 2.19
N ASN A 356 51.31 5.67 1.80
CA ASN A 356 50.10 5.22 2.48
C ASN A 356 49.85 3.73 2.23
N PHE A 357 50.14 3.24 1.01
CA PHE A 357 50.06 1.81 0.69
C PHE A 357 51.06 0.97 1.52
N LYS A 358 52.30 1.44 1.70
CA LYS A 358 53.29 0.76 2.56
C LYS A 358 52.85 0.71 4.03
N LYS A 359 52.26 1.79 4.55
CA LYS A 359 51.73 1.82 5.94
C LYS A 359 50.55 0.85 6.11
N ALA A 360 49.64 0.80 5.15
CA ALA A 360 48.51 -0.13 5.15
C ALA A 360 48.97 -1.60 5.09
N LEU A 361 49.95 -1.91 4.24
CA LEU A 361 50.57 -3.25 4.19
C LEU A 361 51.25 -3.63 5.51
N GLY A 362 51.92 -2.68 6.17
CA GLY A 362 52.53 -2.90 7.49
C GLY A 362 51.50 -3.23 8.57
N GLY A 363 50.38 -2.50 8.62
CA GLY A 363 49.27 -2.80 9.53
C GLY A 363 48.60 -4.14 9.24
N GLY A 364 48.41 -4.48 7.96
CA GLY A 364 47.88 -5.78 7.54
C GLY A 364 48.80 -6.95 7.92
N PHE A 365 50.11 -6.80 7.72
CA PHE A 365 51.11 -7.80 8.08
C PHE A 365 51.16 -8.05 9.60
N LEU A 366 51.15 -6.98 10.40
CA LEU A 366 51.10 -7.09 11.87
C LEU A 366 49.85 -7.84 12.34
N THR A 367 48.70 -7.56 11.72
CA THR A 367 47.44 -8.22 12.07
C THR A 367 47.46 -9.71 11.71
N ALA A 368 47.92 -10.05 10.51
CA ALA A 368 48.04 -11.43 10.04
C ALA A 368 49.07 -12.22 10.87
N PHE A 369 50.22 -11.60 11.19
CA PHE A 369 51.23 -12.19 12.04
C PHE A 369 50.69 -12.47 13.44
N THR A 370 50.06 -11.48 14.09
CA THR A 370 49.47 -11.66 15.42
C THR A 370 48.41 -12.75 15.44
N MET A 371 47.61 -12.86 14.37
CA MET A 371 46.63 -13.93 14.21
C MET A 371 47.28 -15.31 14.08
N LEU A 372 48.35 -15.43 13.29
CA LEU A 372 49.12 -16.67 13.15
C LEU A 372 49.83 -17.07 14.45
N THR A 373 50.47 -16.14 15.16
CA THR A 373 51.09 -16.44 16.46
C THR A 373 50.06 -16.93 17.46
N LYS A 374 48.87 -16.31 17.48
CA LYS A 374 47.76 -16.72 18.33
C LYS A 374 47.23 -18.11 17.98
N PHE A 375 47.29 -18.52 16.72
CA PHE A 375 46.87 -19.85 16.26
C PHE A 375 47.92 -20.95 16.51
N ILE A 376 49.18 -20.59 16.77
CA ILE A 376 50.27 -21.54 17.07
C ILE A 376 50.45 -21.70 18.59
N LEU A 377 50.11 -20.67 19.38
CA LEU A 377 50.19 -20.68 20.85
C LEU A 377 48.93 -21.22 21.53
N TYR A 378 47.89 -21.57 20.77
CA TYR A 378 46.64 -22.19 21.20
C TYR A 378 46.40 -23.45 20.38
#